data_AF-A0A3Q7SN48-F1
#
_entry.id   AF-A0A3Q7SN48-F1
#
_cell.length_a   1.000
_cell.length_b   1.000
_cell.length_c   1.000
_cell.angle_alpha   90.00
_cell.angle_beta   90.00
_cell.angle_gamma   90.00
#
_symmetry.space_group_name_H-M   'P 1'
#
loop_
_entity.id
_entity.type
_entity.pdbx_description
1 polymer ?
#
loop_
_entity_poly.entity_id
_entity_poly.type
_entity_poly.pdbx_seq_one_letter_code
_entity_poly.pdbx_strand_id
1 'polypeptide(L)'
;MAARPGVPGSTLRVLEEALGLDLTAAGDTAEAVAAEGAFYLEQVAITEASEDDYEYEEIADDNFSIPEGEEDLAQAIQMVQEQATDTQILEQKTVLPSKQQVPEVIEDFLCNFLIKMGMTRTLDCFQSEWYELIQKGVTGLRDLGNVPDVYTQNMLLENENKNLKKDLKCYKQAADSFLRSGLHYWP
;
A
#
# COMPACT_ATOMS: atom_id res chain seq x y z
N MET A 1 -34.78 -25.50 -50.30
CA MET A 1 -34.24 -24.15 -50.52
C MET A 1 -33.71 -23.63 -49.20
N ALA A 2 -32.42 -23.29 -49.14
CA ALA A 2 -31.70 -22.93 -47.92
C ALA A 2 -31.91 -21.45 -47.58
N ALA A 3 -32.29 -21.15 -46.32
CA ALA A 3 -32.28 -19.81 -45.77
C ALA A 3 -30.92 -19.55 -45.10
N ARG A 4 -30.24 -18.46 -45.49
CA ARG A 4 -28.98 -18.01 -44.88
C ARG A 4 -29.29 -17.21 -43.61
N PRO A 5 -28.55 -17.39 -42.50
CA PRO A 5 -28.68 -16.56 -41.32
C PRO A 5 -28.03 -15.18 -41.53
N GLY A 6 -28.73 -14.14 -41.07
CA GLY A 6 -28.32 -12.74 -41.14
C GLY A 6 -27.16 -12.42 -40.18
N VAL A 7 -26.34 -11.46 -40.61
CA VAL A 7 -25.20 -10.91 -39.88
C VAL A 7 -25.72 -10.03 -38.73
N PRO A 8 -25.30 -10.23 -37.46
CA PRO A 8 -25.64 -9.31 -36.39
C PRO A 8 -24.77 -8.05 -36.49
N GLY A 9 -25.41 -6.90 -36.67
CA GLY A 9 -24.78 -5.60 -36.68
C GLY A 9 -24.23 -5.21 -35.30
N SER A 10 -22.93 -4.93 -35.29
CA SER A 10 -22.18 -4.01 -34.43
C SER A 10 -22.48 -4.03 -32.92
N THR A 11 -21.78 -4.91 -32.21
CA THR A 11 -21.40 -4.74 -30.79
C THR A 11 -20.71 -3.40 -30.51
N LEU A 12 -20.11 -2.79 -31.53
CA LEU A 12 -19.46 -1.48 -31.45
C LEU A 12 -20.42 -0.34 -31.08
N ARG A 13 -21.65 -0.35 -31.60
CA ARG A 13 -22.63 0.71 -31.30
C ARG A 13 -23.14 0.66 -29.87
N VAL A 14 -23.27 -0.55 -29.31
CA VAL A 14 -23.71 -0.75 -27.92
C VAL A 14 -22.64 -0.24 -26.94
N LEU A 15 -21.36 -0.34 -27.30
CA LEU A 15 -20.26 0.17 -26.48
C LEU A 15 -20.10 1.69 -26.57
N GLU A 16 -20.36 2.31 -27.73
CA GLU A 16 -20.37 3.78 -27.85
C GLU A 16 -21.46 4.42 -26.99
N GLU A 17 -22.67 3.84 -26.96
CA GLU A 17 -23.80 4.37 -26.18
C GLU A 17 -23.61 4.19 -24.66
N ALA A 18 -22.96 3.11 -24.23
CA ALA A 18 -22.66 2.85 -22.82
C ALA A 18 -21.56 3.74 -22.23
N LEU A 19 -20.69 4.29 -23.08
CA LEU A 19 -19.54 5.10 -22.67
C LEU A 19 -19.73 6.61 -22.89
N GLY A 20 -20.87 7.04 -23.46
CA GLY A 20 -21.17 8.46 -23.67
C GLY A 20 -20.13 9.21 -24.51
N LEU A 21 -19.43 8.50 -25.40
CA LEU A 21 -18.38 9.05 -26.26
C LEU A 21 -18.96 9.40 -27.62
N ASP A 22 -19.60 10.56 -27.73
CA ASP A 22 -19.86 11.19 -29.02
C ASP A 22 -18.55 11.79 -29.54
N LEU A 23 -17.79 11.05 -30.36
CA LEU A 23 -16.68 11.60 -31.13
C LEU A 23 -17.22 12.25 -32.41
N THR A 24 -17.80 13.45 -32.29
CA THR A 24 -18.01 14.32 -33.44
C THR A 24 -16.84 15.30 -33.59
N ALA A 25 -16.02 15.01 -34.61
CA ALA A 25 -15.35 15.93 -35.52
C ALA A 25 -14.57 17.14 -34.95
N ALA A 26 -13.29 17.15 -35.31
CA ALA A 26 -12.34 18.25 -35.20
C ALA A 26 -12.87 19.59 -35.73
N GLY A 27 -12.51 20.68 -35.04
CA GLY A 27 -12.70 22.04 -35.50
C GLY A 27 -12.26 23.09 -34.47
N ASP A 28 -11.04 23.57 -34.67
CA ASP A 28 -10.58 24.95 -34.41
C ASP A 28 -10.23 25.48 -32.99
N THR A 29 -8.99 26.00 -32.98
CA THR A 29 -8.54 27.25 -32.34
C THR A 29 -8.39 27.30 -30.83
N ALA A 30 -7.19 26.91 -30.40
CA ALA A 30 -6.25 27.76 -29.65
C ALA A 30 -6.81 29.07 -29.07
N GLU A 31 -7.46 29.04 -27.91
CA GLU A 31 -7.39 30.12 -26.91
C GLU A 31 -7.98 29.67 -25.56
N ALA A 32 -7.19 28.99 -24.73
CA ALA A 32 -7.54 28.76 -23.32
C ALA A 32 -6.27 28.49 -22.48
N VAL A 33 -5.30 29.41 -22.53
CA VAL A 33 -4.16 29.43 -21.59
C VAL A 33 -4.18 30.78 -20.87
N ALA A 34 -5.18 31.01 -20.01
CA ALA A 34 -5.26 32.24 -19.22
C ALA A 34 -6.14 32.18 -17.96
N ALA A 35 -6.35 31.03 -17.33
CA ALA A 35 -7.15 30.97 -16.10
C ALA A 35 -6.74 29.84 -15.13
N GLU A 36 -5.45 29.74 -14.79
CA GLU A 36 -4.95 28.93 -13.68
C GLU A 36 -4.00 29.80 -12.85
N GLY A 37 -4.45 30.19 -11.65
CA GLY A 37 -3.64 30.57 -10.48
C GLY A 37 -2.57 31.66 -10.64
N ALA A 38 -2.94 32.94 -10.45
CA ALA A 38 -1.97 33.94 -10.00
C ALA A 38 -1.63 33.70 -8.53
N PHE A 39 -0.44 33.18 -8.23
CA PHE A 39 0.06 33.03 -6.86
C PHE A 39 0.82 34.30 -6.45
N TYR A 40 0.50 34.84 -5.28
CA TYR A 40 1.21 35.96 -4.66
C TYR A 40 2.09 35.42 -3.52
N LEU A 41 3.36 35.81 -3.48
CA LEU A 41 4.26 35.52 -2.35
C LEU A 41 4.18 36.69 -1.36
N GLU A 42 3.71 36.40 -0.14
CA GLU A 42 3.70 37.36 0.96
C GLU A 42 5.03 37.29 1.71
N GLN A 43 5.73 38.42 1.81
CA GLN A 43 6.99 38.52 2.52
C GLN A 43 6.71 38.71 4.02
N VAL A 44 6.93 37.66 4.82
CA VAL A 44 6.82 37.71 6.28
C VAL A 44 8.23 37.85 6.87
N ALA A 45 8.48 38.96 7.57
CA ALA A 45 9.69 39.14 8.37
C ALA A 45 9.43 38.65 9.80
N ILE A 46 10.26 37.72 10.28
CA ILE A 46 10.21 37.26 11.67
C ILE A 46 11.04 38.26 12.49
N THR A 47 10.39 39.02 13.36
CA THR A 47 11.08 39.85 14.36
C THR A 47 11.48 38.97 15.53
N GLU A 48 12.78 38.80 15.75
CA GLU A 48 13.32 38.21 16.99
C GLU A 48 12.89 39.08 18.17
N ALA A 49 11.90 38.62 18.93
CA ALA A 49 11.61 39.20 20.24
C ALA A 49 12.75 38.75 21.17
N SER A 50 13.50 39.71 21.69
CA SER A 50 14.70 39.53 22.52
C SER A 50 14.45 38.58 23.71
N GLU A 51 15.12 37.43 23.72
CA GLU A 51 15.17 36.46 24.83
C GLU A 51 16.14 36.86 25.95
N ASP A 52 16.42 38.16 26.14
CA ASP A 52 17.54 38.62 26.99
C ASP A 52 17.14 39.10 28.41
N ASP A 53 15.86 38.97 28.78
CA ASP A 53 15.32 39.44 30.08
C ASP A 53 15.04 38.30 31.08
N TYR A 54 15.65 37.12 30.91
CA TYR A 54 15.54 36.04 31.89
C TYR A 54 16.43 36.34 33.11
N GLU A 55 15.83 36.91 34.16
CA GLU A 55 16.48 37.14 35.45
C GLU A 55 16.66 35.79 36.18
N TYR A 56 17.91 35.38 36.38
CA TYR A 56 18.23 34.13 37.08
C TYR A 56 18.09 34.32 38.59
N GLU A 57 17.19 33.56 39.22
CA GLU A 57 17.11 33.49 40.68
C GLU A 57 18.25 32.60 41.24
N GLU A 58 19.00 33.13 42.22
CA GLU A 58 20.00 32.37 42.97
C GLU A 58 19.29 31.42 43.94
N ILE A 59 19.44 30.12 43.71
CA ILE A 59 18.90 29.08 44.58
C ILE A 59 19.80 29.00 45.82
N ALA A 60 19.20 28.89 47.01
CA ALA A 60 19.96 28.71 48.25
C ALA A 60 20.87 27.47 48.12
N ASP A 61 22.15 27.66 48.44
CA ASP A 61 23.15 26.61 48.45
C ASP A 61 22.89 25.71 49.66
N ASP A 62 21.86 24.87 49.56
CA ASP A 62 21.60 23.83 50.54
C ASP A 62 22.75 22.83 50.41
N ASN A 63 23.75 22.99 51.29
CA ASN A 63 24.82 22.03 51.49
C ASN A 63 24.23 20.73 52.05
N PHE A 64 23.60 19.95 51.16
CA PHE A 64 23.28 18.56 51.37
C PHE A 64 24.61 17.80 51.35
N SER A 65 25.29 17.76 52.49
CA SER A 65 26.33 16.78 52.71
C SER A 65 25.70 15.40 52.52
N ILE A 66 26.00 14.75 51.41
CA ILE A 66 25.63 13.36 51.14
C ILE A 66 26.25 12.55 52.29
N PRO A 67 25.46 11.76 53.05
CA PRO A 67 26.02 10.93 54.10
C PRO A 67 26.99 9.92 53.46
N GLU A 68 28.28 10.11 53.71
CA GLU A 68 29.35 9.23 53.27
C GLU A 68 29.19 7.91 54.02
N GLY A 69 28.54 6.91 53.42
CA GLY A 69 28.30 5.67 54.14
C GLY A 69 27.57 4.51 53.46
N GLU A 70 27.00 4.65 52.26
CA GLU A 70 26.24 3.54 51.63
C GLU A 70 26.37 3.49 50.09
N GLU A 71 27.50 3.85 49.51
CA GLU A 71 27.83 3.53 48.11
C GLU A 71 28.95 2.47 48.07
N ASP A 72 28.59 1.21 48.30
CA ASP A 72 29.52 0.08 48.14
C ASP A 72 29.59 -0.32 46.65
N LEU A 73 30.80 -0.44 46.11
CA LEU A 73 31.04 -0.91 44.72
C LEU A 73 30.35 -2.25 44.46
N ALA A 74 30.26 -3.12 45.47
CA ALA A 74 29.56 -4.39 45.38
C ALA A 74 28.05 -4.20 45.10
N GLN A 75 27.43 -3.17 45.69
CA GLN A 75 26.02 -2.86 45.52
C GLN A 75 25.73 -2.30 44.12
N ALA A 76 26.62 -1.47 43.58
CA ALA A 76 26.54 -0.99 42.20
C ALA A 76 26.66 -2.14 41.19
N ILE A 77 27.60 -3.07 41.40
CA ILE A 77 27.76 -4.27 40.57
C ILE A 77 26.50 -5.15 40.66
N GLN A 78 25.96 -5.32 41.87
CA GLN A 78 24.73 -6.09 42.08
C GLN A 78 23.53 -5.48 41.35
N MET A 79 23.33 -4.15 41.43
CA MET A 79 22.25 -3.48 40.71
C MET A 79 22.38 -3.62 39.19
N VAL A 80 23.59 -3.51 38.64
CA VAL A 80 23.82 -3.70 37.20
C VAL A 80 23.55 -5.16 36.80
N GLN A 81 23.95 -6.13 37.63
CA GLN A 81 23.69 -7.55 37.39
C GLN A 81 22.19 -7.88 37.46
N GLU A 82 21.48 -7.34 38.44
CA GLU A 82 20.03 -7.49 38.60
C GLU A 82 19.29 -6.85 37.43
N GLN A 83 19.66 -5.63 37.03
CA GLN A 83 19.08 -4.97 35.87
C GLN A 83 19.32 -5.74 34.57
N ALA A 84 20.52 -6.30 34.37
CA ALA A 84 20.82 -7.15 33.22
C ALA A 84 19.98 -8.45 33.22
N THR A 85 19.72 -9.00 34.39
CA THR A 85 18.88 -10.19 34.56
C THR A 85 17.41 -9.86 34.29
N ASP A 86 16.92 -8.74 34.81
CA ASP A 86 15.57 -8.24 34.56
C ASP A 86 15.35 -7.93 33.08
N THR A 87 16.30 -7.28 32.40
CA THR A 87 16.21 -7.05 30.95
C THR A 87 16.20 -8.36 30.19
N GLN A 88 17.00 -9.36 30.59
CA GLN A 88 17.02 -10.66 29.95
C GLN A 88 15.72 -11.44 30.19
N ILE A 89 15.11 -11.37 31.38
CA ILE A 89 13.81 -11.97 31.69
C ILE A 89 12.70 -11.25 30.92
N LEU A 90 12.76 -9.92 30.82
CA LEU A 90 11.82 -9.13 30.03
C LEU A 90 11.93 -9.50 28.55
N GLU A 91 13.14 -9.56 28.00
CA GLU A 91 13.40 -9.99 26.62
C GLU A 91 12.86 -11.40 26.38
N GLN A 92 13.17 -12.37 27.25
CA GLN A 92 12.65 -13.74 27.14
C GLN A 92 11.11 -13.84 27.25
N LYS A 93 10.48 -13.00 28.08
CA LYS A 93 9.01 -12.96 28.25
C LYS A 93 8.31 -12.14 27.16
N THR A 94 9.02 -11.19 26.55
CA THR A 94 8.54 -10.33 25.45
C THR A 94 8.91 -10.86 24.07
N VAL A 95 9.56 -12.03 23.95
CA VAL A 95 9.52 -12.84 22.73
C VAL A 95 8.12 -13.44 22.55
N LEU A 96 7.10 -12.58 22.50
CA LEU A 96 6.05 -12.84 21.55
C LEU A 96 6.76 -12.85 20.20
N PRO A 97 6.78 -13.97 19.46
CA PRO A 97 7.22 -13.91 18.08
C PRO A 97 6.43 -12.76 17.47
N SER A 98 7.14 -11.75 16.94
CA SER A 98 6.53 -10.68 16.14
C SER A 98 5.51 -11.39 15.28
N LYS A 99 4.23 -11.15 15.55
CA LYS A 99 3.12 -11.91 14.97
C LYS A 99 3.25 -11.63 13.48
N GLN A 100 3.97 -12.48 12.76
CA GLN A 100 3.99 -12.47 11.31
C GLN A 100 2.51 -12.59 10.99
N GLN A 101 1.92 -11.50 10.49
CA GLN A 101 0.52 -11.49 10.14
C GLN A 101 0.40 -12.52 9.04
N VAL A 102 0.04 -13.75 9.43
CA VAL A 102 -0.27 -14.82 8.50
C VAL A 102 -1.41 -14.25 7.68
N PRO A 103 -1.22 -14.08 6.36
CA PRO A 103 -2.24 -13.48 5.52
C PRO A 103 -3.58 -14.20 5.75
N GLU A 104 -4.63 -13.48 6.10
CA GLU A 104 -5.93 -14.10 6.40
C GLU A 104 -6.44 -14.82 5.15
N VAL A 105 -7.02 -16.00 5.32
CA VAL A 105 -7.72 -16.67 4.22
C VAL A 105 -8.93 -15.80 3.86
N ILE A 106 -9.25 -15.68 2.57
CA ILE A 106 -10.34 -14.80 2.10
C ILE A 106 -11.68 -15.12 2.79
N GLU A 107 -11.95 -16.41 3.04
CA GLU A 107 -13.12 -16.87 3.79
C GLU A 107 -13.16 -16.28 5.21
N ASP A 108 -12.05 -16.37 5.94
CA ASP A 108 -11.93 -15.84 7.30
C ASP A 108 -12.08 -14.33 7.31
N PHE A 109 -11.45 -13.62 6.37
CA PHE A 109 -11.55 -12.17 6.25
C PHE A 109 -13.00 -11.73 6.05
N LEU A 110 -13.73 -12.36 5.12
CA LEU A 110 -15.12 -12.03 4.84
C LEU A 110 -16.03 -12.37 6.02
N CYS A 111 -15.83 -13.52 6.67
CA CYS A 111 -16.59 -13.89 7.86
C CYS A 111 -16.34 -12.89 9.00
N ASN A 112 -15.08 -12.59 9.29
CA ASN A 112 -14.67 -11.63 10.32
C ASN A 112 -15.24 -10.24 10.02
N PHE A 113 -15.20 -9.79 8.77
CA PHE A 113 -15.78 -8.52 8.34
C PHE A 113 -17.29 -8.47 8.59
N LEU A 114 -18.02 -9.49 8.13
CA LEU A 114 -19.48 -9.57 8.29
C LEU A 114 -19.90 -9.62 9.77
N ILE A 115 -19.16 -10.36 10.60
CA ILE A 115 -19.36 -10.42 12.06
C ILE A 115 -19.10 -9.05 12.69
N LYS A 116 -17.97 -8.42 12.38
CA LYS A 116 -17.57 -7.12 12.95
C LYS A 116 -18.57 -6.01 12.59
N MET A 117 -19.16 -6.09 11.41
CA MET A 117 -20.17 -5.14 10.93
C MET A 117 -21.61 -5.49 11.38
N GLY A 118 -21.80 -6.60 12.11
CA GLY A 118 -23.12 -7.03 12.61
C GLY A 118 -24.06 -7.53 11.51
N MET A 119 -23.55 -7.91 10.33
CA MET A 119 -24.33 -8.33 9.17
C MET A 119 -24.67 -9.82 9.21
N THR A 120 -25.38 -10.25 10.24
CA THR A 120 -25.63 -11.68 10.52
C THR A 120 -26.42 -12.40 9.43
N ARG A 121 -27.44 -11.77 8.84
CA ARG A 121 -28.20 -12.36 7.74
C ARG A 121 -27.34 -12.58 6.49
N THR A 122 -26.46 -11.63 6.18
CA THR A 122 -25.55 -11.73 5.04
C THR A 122 -24.50 -12.81 5.28
N LEU A 123 -24.01 -12.93 6.53
CA LEU A 123 -23.11 -14.00 6.94
C LEU A 123 -23.75 -15.38 6.74
N ASP A 124 -24.99 -15.57 7.19
CA ASP A 124 -25.71 -16.85 7.07
C ASP A 124 -25.90 -17.26 5.60
N CYS A 125 -26.29 -16.31 4.74
CA CYS A 125 -26.39 -16.54 3.29
C CYS A 125 -25.03 -16.89 2.69
N PHE A 126 -23.99 -16.09 2.99
CA PHE A 126 -22.64 -16.30 2.47
C PHE A 126 -22.09 -17.67 2.85
N GLN A 127 -22.19 -18.07 4.12
CA GLN A 127 -21.72 -19.38 4.58
C GLN A 127 -22.47 -20.52 3.89
N SER A 128 -23.79 -20.41 3.72
CA SER A 128 -24.59 -21.42 3.04
C SER A 128 -24.15 -21.62 1.58
N GLU A 129 -23.99 -20.52 0.84
CA GLU A 129 -23.54 -20.54 -0.56
C GLU A 129 -22.09 -21.06 -0.67
N TRP A 130 -21.21 -20.63 0.23
CA TRP A 130 -19.82 -21.04 0.26
C TRP A 130 -19.68 -22.55 0.51
N TYR A 131 -20.40 -23.09 1.49
CA TYR A 131 -20.42 -24.54 1.77
C TYR A 131 -21.01 -25.34 0.60
N GLU A 132 -22.03 -24.82 -0.08
CA GLU A 132 -22.60 -25.45 -1.27
C GLU A 132 -21.57 -25.51 -2.41
N LEU A 133 -20.82 -24.42 -2.63
CA LEU A 133 -19.76 -24.36 -3.64
C LEU A 133 -18.62 -25.33 -3.34
N ILE A 134 -18.22 -25.46 -2.07
CA ILE A 134 -17.22 -26.44 -1.63
C ILE A 134 -17.72 -27.86 -1.91
N GLN A 135 -18.97 -28.18 -1.56
CA GLN A 135 -19.54 -29.51 -1.77
C GLN A 135 -19.65 -29.88 -3.26
N LYS A 136 -19.93 -28.89 -4.12
CA LYS A 136 -19.95 -29.05 -5.57
C LYS A 136 -18.55 -29.23 -6.18
N GLY A 137 -17.49 -29.16 -5.39
CA GLY A 137 -16.12 -29.40 -5.84
C GLY A 137 -15.55 -28.24 -6.66
N VAL A 138 -16.03 -27.01 -6.45
CA VAL A 138 -15.40 -25.82 -7.04
C VAL A 138 -14.08 -25.57 -6.30
N THR A 139 -13.03 -26.32 -6.68
CA THR A 139 -11.72 -26.32 -5.99
C THR A 139 -11.00 -24.98 -6.08
N GLY A 140 -11.24 -24.21 -7.14
CA GLY A 140 -10.62 -22.90 -7.35
C GLY A 140 -10.96 -21.85 -6.27
N LEU A 141 -12.03 -22.07 -5.48
CA LEU A 141 -12.40 -21.16 -4.39
C LEU A 141 -11.52 -21.34 -3.15
N ARG A 142 -11.07 -22.57 -2.86
CA ARG A 142 -10.09 -22.83 -1.80
C ARG A 142 -8.68 -22.39 -2.21
N ASP A 143 -8.41 -22.39 -3.52
CA ASP A 143 -7.16 -21.89 -4.09
C ASP A 143 -7.14 -20.36 -4.25
N LEU A 144 -8.24 -19.65 -3.90
CA LEU A 144 -8.33 -18.19 -4.03
C LEU A 144 -7.29 -17.45 -3.17
N GLY A 145 -6.56 -18.18 -2.33
CA GLY A 145 -5.37 -17.69 -1.65
C GLY A 145 -5.71 -16.86 -0.44
N ASN A 146 -4.67 -16.33 0.19
CA ASN A 146 -4.81 -15.40 1.29
C ASN A 146 -5.11 -14.00 0.76
N VAL A 147 -5.78 -13.18 1.56
CA VAL A 147 -5.96 -11.75 1.29
C VAL A 147 -4.57 -11.13 1.20
N PRO A 148 -4.13 -10.65 0.01
CA PRO A 148 -2.86 -9.99 -0.11
C PRO A 148 -2.93 -8.66 0.65
N ASP A 149 -1.89 -8.33 1.40
CA ASP A 149 -1.77 -6.97 1.87
C ASP A 149 -1.60 -6.04 0.64
N VAL A 150 -2.15 -4.83 0.72
CA VAL A 150 -2.14 -3.86 -0.41
C VAL A 150 -0.72 -3.58 -0.88
N TYR A 151 0.25 -3.60 0.03
CA TYR A 151 1.66 -3.39 -0.30
C TYR A 151 2.23 -4.56 -1.11
N THR A 152 1.93 -5.80 -0.74
CA THR A 152 2.30 -7.02 -1.45
C THR A 152 1.67 -7.05 -2.83
N GLN A 153 0.40 -6.65 -2.95
CA GLN A 153 -0.25 -6.52 -4.26
C GLN A 153 0.47 -5.48 -5.13
N ASN A 154 0.77 -4.30 -4.58
CA ASN A 154 1.51 -3.26 -5.31
C ASN A 154 2.90 -3.75 -5.73
N MET A 155 3.64 -4.40 -4.83
CA MET A 155 4.97 -4.95 -5.12
C MET A 155 4.92 -6.00 -6.25
N LEU A 156 3.91 -6.89 -6.24
CA LEU A 156 3.72 -7.89 -7.30
C LEU A 156 3.40 -7.22 -8.65
N LEU A 157 2.47 -6.26 -8.66
CA LEU A 157 2.09 -5.49 -9.85
C LEU A 157 3.26 -4.65 -10.41
N GLU A 158 4.10 -4.09 -9.54
CA GLU A 158 5.31 -3.36 -9.93
C GLU A 158 6.32 -4.27 -10.61
N ASN A 159 6.54 -5.47 -10.07
CA ASN A 159 7.44 -6.47 -10.64
C ASN A 159 6.93 -6.99 -12.00
N GLU A 160 5.63 -7.25 -12.11
CA GLU A 160 5.00 -7.64 -13.37
C GLU A 160 5.13 -6.55 -14.43
N ASN A 161 4.81 -5.29 -14.08
CA ASN A 161 4.99 -4.14 -14.97
C ASN A 161 6.44 -3.99 -15.43
N LYS A 162 7.40 -4.19 -14.53
CA LYS A 162 8.83 -4.14 -14.86
C LYS A 162 9.21 -5.22 -15.87
N ASN A 163 8.68 -6.43 -15.73
CA ASN A 163 8.91 -7.51 -16.68
C ASN A 163 8.24 -7.25 -18.03
N LEU A 164 6.97 -6.88 -18.05
CA LEU A 164 6.26 -6.52 -19.28
C LEU A 164 6.94 -5.39 -20.05
N LYS A 165 7.45 -4.37 -19.34
CA LYS A 165 8.23 -3.29 -19.97
C LYS A 165 9.53 -3.78 -20.60
N LYS A 166 10.24 -4.74 -19.98
CA LYS A 166 11.44 -5.34 -20.57
C LYS A 166 11.07 -6.13 -21.82
N ASP A 167 10.04 -6.96 -21.76
CA ASP A 167 9.60 -7.78 -22.88
C ASP A 167 9.18 -6.90 -24.06
N LEU A 168 8.41 -5.84 -23.82
CA LEU A 168 8.07 -4.85 -24.83
C LEU A 168 9.31 -4.20 -25.47
N LYS A 169 10.34 -3.87 -24.67
CA LYS A 169 11.59 -3.32 -25.20
C LYS A 169 12.31 -4.34 -26.08
N CYS A 170 12.36 -5.60 -25.66
CA CYS A 170 12.95 -6.69 -26.44
C CYS A 170 12.21 -6.89 -27.77
N TYR A 171 10.87 -6.94 -27.75
CA TYR A 171 10.06 -7.10 -28.97
C TYR A 171 10.25 -5.92 -29.93
N LYS A 172 10.28 -4.69 -29.42
CA LYS A 172 10.57 -3.51 -30.25
C LYS A 172 11.95 -3.58 -30.89
N GLN A 173 12.98 -3.94 -30.12
CA GLN A 173 14.34 -4.06 -30.65
C GLN A 173 14.45 -5.19 -31.69
N ALA A 174 13.77 -6.31 -31.47
CA ALA A 174 13.72 -7.41 -32.43
C ALA A 174 13.03 -7.00 -33.74
N ALA A 175 11.90 -6.29 -33.64
CA ALA A 175 11.20 -5.74 -34.81
C ALA A 175 12.05 -4.72 -35.57
N ASP A 176 12.72 -3.79 -34.87
CA ASP A 176 13.60 -2.80 -35.49
C ASP A 176 14.82 -3.46 -36.15
N SER A 177 15.41 -4.46 -35.51
CA SER A 177 16.50 -5.26 -36.08
C SER A 177 16.06 -6.01 -37.33
N PHE A 178 14.87 -6.60 -37.31
CA PHE A 178 14.27 -7.29 -38.45
C PHE A 178 13.99 -6.32 -39.61
N LEU A 179 13.42 -5.15 -39.34
CA LEU A 179 13.18 -4.11 -40.36
C LEU A 179 14.49 -3.61 -40.97
N ARG A 180 15.50 -3.34 -40.13
CA ARG A 180 16.81 -2.87 -40.59
C ARG A 180 17.54 -3.93 -41.41
N SER A 181 17.50 -5.20 -41.01
CA SER A 181 18.10 -6.30 -41.77
C SER A 181 17.32 -6.64 -43.04
N GLY A 182 15.98 -6.55 -43.04
CA GLY A 182 15.13 -6.72 -44.22
C GLY A 182 15.36 -5.65 -45.29
N LEU A 183 15.66 -4.40 -44.90
CA LEU A 183 16.09 -3.33 -45.82
C LEU A 183 17.43 -3.60 -46.50
N HIS A 184 18.31 -4.42 -45.89
CA HIS A 184 19.59 -4.81 -46.49
C HIS A 184 19.49 -6.03 -47.43
N TYR A 185 18.32 -6.67 -47.53
CA TYR A 185 18.08 -7.88 -48.34
C TYR A 185 17.03 -7.69 -49.45
N TRP A 186 16.60 -6.45 -49.73
CA TRP A 186 15.76 -6.15 -50.88
C TRP A 186 16.61 -5.52 -52.01
N PRO A 187 16.71 -6.15 -53.20
CA PRO A 187 17.49 -5.63 -54.32
C PRO A 187 16.90 -4.36 -54.94
#